data_AF-A0A2R6CKK8-F1
#
_entry.id   AF-A0A2R6CKK8-F1
#
_cell.length_a   1.000
_cell.length_b   1.000
_cell.length_c   1.000
_cell.angle_alpha   90.00
_cell.angle_beta   90.00
_cell.angle_gamma   90.00
#
_symmetry.space_group_name_H-M   'P 1'
#
loop_
_entity.id
_entity.type
_entity.pdbx_description
1 polymer ?
#
loop_
_entity_poly.entity_id
_entity_poly.type
_entity_poly.pdbx_seq_one_letter_code
_entity_poly.pdbx_strand_id
1 'polypeptide(L)'
;MTVLDGSDPTDPTEVAMLETSEQFASAGATNSVAVSDRVLAVAVAAQPDQEPGRILFYDTDTLAFLASVTVGALPDYVTFSPDGSYLLSADEGEPSDDYSVDPEDDIEEGDQPADAAGDLGPEGLTFVSAADSPIDDALLIVGFETSGTTGVFRIKDAPPAIVGDSVPRDLDGDGFYEDIDGDGEFTIGDVQVFFQNYQSDVVQNNAEFFNFSESEPSEVSIGDVQALFQQVVD
;
A
#
# COMPACT_ATOMS: atom_id res chain seq x y z
N MET A 1 -19.08 -0.04 -15.91
CA MET A 1 -17.92 -0.10 -16.84
C MET A 1 -18.27 -0.94 -18.07
N THR A 2 -17.88 -0.52 -19.26
CA THR A 2 -18.15 -1.26 -20.51
C THR A 2 -16.90 -2.00 -20.98
N VAL A 3 -17.06 -3.26 -21.39
CA VAL A 3 -16.01 -4.09 -21.99
C VAL A 3 -16.20 -4.10 -23.50
N LEU A 4 -15.14 -3.75 -24.23
CA LEU A 4 -15.17 -3.62 -25.70
C LEU A 4 -14.24 -4.65 -26.36
N ASP A 5 -14.66 -5.20 -27.50
CA ASP A 5 -13.79 -5.87 -28.45
C ASP A 5 -13.12 -4.80 -29.31
N GLY A 6 -11.81 -4.62 -29.10
CA GLY A 6 -10.97 -3.68 -29.81
C GLY A 6 -10.14 -4.30 -30.94
N SER A 7 -10.51 -5.49 -31.44
CA SER A 7 -9.80 -6.15 -32.55
C SER A 7 -9.74 -5.28 -33.83
N ASP A 8 -10.73 -4.41 -34.03
CA ASP A 8 -10.63 -3.22 -34.87
C ASP A 8 -10.56 -1.97 -33.97
N PRO A 9 -9.38 -1.34 -33.79
CA PRO A 9 -9.24 -0.16 -32.95
C PRO A 9 -9.96 1.08 -33.50
N THR A 10 -10.42 1.05 -34.76
CA THR A 10 -11.19 2.14 -35.36
C THR A 10 -12.71 1.98 -35.22
N ASP A 11 -13.18 0.80 -34.83
CA ASP A 11 -14.59 0.47 -34.62
C ASP A 11 -14.76 -0.53 -33.46
N PRO A 12 -14.48 -0.13 -32.21
CA PRO A 12 -14.63 -1.01 -31.06
C PRO A 12 -16.11 -1.34 -30.84
N THR A 13 -16.40 -2.61 -30.55
CA THR A 13 -17.78 -3.07 -30.33
C THR A 13 -17.99 -3.53 -28.89
N GLU A 14 -19.18 -3.32 -28.35
CA GLU A 14 -19.49 -3.74 -26.98
C GLU A 14 -19.61 -5.27 -26.86
N VAL A 15 -18.89 -5.83 -25.89
CA VAL A 15 -18.92 -7.26 -25.53
C VAL A 15 -19.80 -7.47 -24.31
N ALA A 16 -19.64 -6.61 -23.29
CA ALA A 16 -20.36 -6.72 -22.04
C ALA A 16 -20.41 -5.39 -21.29
N MET A 17 -21.34 -5.30 -20.33
CA MET A 17 -21.41 -4.24 -19.35
C MET A 17 -21.25 -4.84 -17.95
N LEU A 18 -20.27 -4.32 -17.20
CA LEU A 18 -20.04 -4.65 -15.80
C LEU A 18 -20.67 -3.57 -14.92
N GLU A 19 -21.76 -3.96 -14.24
CA GLU A 19 -22.52 -3.11 -13.33
C GLU A 19 -21.90 -3.15 -11.94
N THR A 20 -21.06 -2.15 -11.63
CA THR A 20 -20.37 -2.06 -10.33
C THR A 20 -21.36 -1.91 -9.17
N SER A 21 -22.52 -1.31 -9.43
CA SER A 21 -23.61 -1.15 -8.45
C SER A 21 -24.17 -2.47 -7.92
N GLU A 22 -24.02 -3.59 -8.65
CA GLU A 22 -24.41 -4.91 -8.16
C GLU A 22 -23.52 -5.40 -7.02
N GLN A 23 -22.26 -4.97 -7.00
CA GLN A 23 -21.26 -5.40 -6.01
C GLN A 23 -20.97 -4.33 -4.96
N PHE A 24 -21.31 -3.08 -5.27
CA PHE A 24 -21.14 -1.93 -4.40
C PHE A 24 -22.31 -0.97 -4.55
N ALA A 25 -23.27 -1.02 -3.63
CA ALA A 25 -24.55 -0.31 -3.77
C ALA A 25 -24.41 1.22 -3.91
N SER A 26 -23.37 1.81 -3.32
CA SER A 26 -23.02 3.23 -3.42
C SER A 26 -21.94 3.49 -4.47
N ALA A 27 -21.76 2.60 -5.46
CA ALA A 27 -20.78 2.80 -6.52
C ALA A 27 -21.04 4.11 -7.27
N GLY A 28 -20.02 4.97 -7.28
CA GLY A 28 -19.89 6.15 -8.11
C GLY A 28 -19.09 5.84 -9.37
N ALA A 29 -18.16 6.74 -9.70
CA ALA A 29 -17.31 6.62 -10.88
C ALA A 29 -16.38 5.41 -10.80
N THR A 30 -16.04 4.86 -11.97
CA THR A 30 -14.95 3.88 -12.12
C THR A 30 -13.75 4.61 -12.71
N ASN A 31 -12.70 4.82 -11.93
CA ASN A 31 -11.63 5.76 -12.28
C ASN A 31 -10.46 5.07 -12.98
N SER A 32 -10.08 3.87 -12.52
CA SER A 32 -8.94 3.14 -13.07
C SER A 32 -9.15 1.63 -13.13
N VAL A 33 -8.34 0.99 -13.98
CA VAL A 33 -8.33 -0.47 -14.17
C VAL A 33 -6.90 -0.98 -14.31
N ALA A 34 -6.62 -2.14 -13.73
CA ALA A 34 -5.36 -2.87 -13.89
C ALA A 34 -5.62 -4.35 -14.13
N VAL A 35 -4.72 -5.03 -14.83
CA VAL A 35 -4.83 -6.47 -15.09
C VAL A 35 -3.52 -7.17 -14.74
N SER A 36 -3.62 -8.25 -13.97
CA SER A 36 -2.52 -9.18 -13.70
C SER A 36 -3.04 -10.60 -13.62
N ASP A 37 -2.34 -11.56 -14.22
CA ASP A 37 -2.66 -13.00 -14.17
C ASP A 37 -4.16 -13.36 -14.34
N ARG A 38 -4.81 -12.77 -15.35
CA ARG A 38 -6.25 -12.92 -15.67
C ARG A 38 -7.23 -12.35 -14.64
N VAL A 39 -6.75 -11.52 -13.72
CA VAL A 39 -7.58 -10.75 -12.80
C VAL A 39 -7.60 -9.31 -13.26
N LEU A 40 -8.80 -8.77 -13.48
CA LEU A 40 -9.06 -7.36 -13.68
C LEU A 40 -9.42 -6.73 -12.33
N ALA A 41 -8.64 -5.75 -11.90
CA ALA A 41 -8.97 -4.84 -10.80
C ALA A 41 -9.61 -3.56 -11.36
N VAL A 42 -10.68 -3.09 -10.73
CA VAL A 42 -11.39 -1.86 -11.10
C VAL A 42 -11.52 -0.98 -9.86
N ALA A 43 -10.98 0.23 -9.92
CA ALA A 43 -11.14 1.25 -8.88
C ALA A 43 -12.51 1.92 -9.01
N VAL A 44 -13.28 1.91 -7.93
CA VAL A 44 -14.66 2.42 -7.90
C VAL A 44 -14.85 3.34 -6.71
N ALA A 45 -15.13 4.61 -6.98
CA ALA A 45 -15.49 5.60 -5.98
C ALA A 45 -16.83 5.26 -5.30
N ALA A 46 -17.03 5.77 -4.10
CA ALA A 46 -18.32 5.72 -3.41
C ALA A 46 -19.20 6.93 -3.79
N GLN A 47 -20.41 6.98 -3.25
CA GLN A 47 -21.31 8.13 -3.30
C GLN A 47 -21.91 8.33 -1.91
N PRO A 48 -21.65 9.45 -1.22
CA PRO A 48 -20.82 10.58 -1.67
C PRO A 48 -19.33 10.21 -1.79
N ASP A 49 -18.55 11.07 -2.46
CA ASP A 49 -17.15 10.81 -2.84
C ASP A 49 -16.20 10.72 -1.63
N GLN A 50 -16.57 11.33 -0.51
CA GLN A 50 -15.85 11.26 0.76
C GLN A 50 -15.89 9.88 1.43
N GLU A 51 -16.80 8.99 1.01
CA GLU A 51 -16.89 7.66 1.59
C GLU A 51 -15.83 6.71 0.99
N PRO A 52 -15.35 5.72 1.76
CA PRO A 52 -14.40 4.72 1.27
C PRO A 52 -14.87 4.02 -0.01
N GLY A 53 -14.03 4.07 -1.04
CA GLY A 53 -14.23 3.39 -2.31
C GLY A 53 -13.95 1.88 -2.24
N ARG A 54 -13.96 1.24 -3.40
CA ARG A 54 -13.63 -0.18 -3.53
C ARG A 54 -12.79 -0.48 -4.75
N ILE A 55 -11.92 -1.48 -4.61
CA ILE A 55 -11.38 -2.21 -5.75
C ILE A 55 -12.23 -3.46 -5.96
N LEU A 56 -12.81 -3.59 -7.14
CA LEU A 56 -13.58 -4.78 -7.55
C LEU A 56 -12.71 -5.66 -8.45
N PHE A 57 -12.69 -6.96 -8.17
CA PHE A 57 -11.91 -7.94 -8.91
C PHE A 57 -12.81 -8.82 -9.78
N TYR A 58 -12.43 -9.01 -11.03
CA TYR A 58 -13.13 -9.84 -12.01
C TYR A 58 -12.16 -10.78 -12.74
N ASP A 59 -12.65 -11.95 -13.11
CA ASP A 59 -11.92 -12.87 -14.00
C ASP A 59 -11.97 -12.34 -15.44
N THR A 60 -10.84 -12.20 -16.11
CA THR A 60 -10.80 -11.60 -17.46
C THR A 60 -11.36 -12.50 -18.56
N ASP A 61 -11.41 -13.82 -18.33
CA ASP A 61 -11.88 -14.79 -19.33
C ASP A 61 -13.41 -14.89 -19.32
N THR A 62 -14.02 -14.80 -18.14
CA THR A 62 -15.46 -15.01 -17.90
C THR A 62 -16.21 -13.76 -17.46
N LEU A 63 -15.50 -12.71 -17.08
CA LEU A 63 -16.02 -11.49 -16.47
C LEU A 63 -16.79 -11.72 -15.15
N ALA A 64 -16.59 -12.88 -14.53
CA ALA A 64 -17.20 -13.20 -13.24
C ALA A 64 -16.57 -12.36 -12.13
N PHE A 65 -17.40 -11.83 -11.24
CA PHE A 65 -16.93 -11.19 -10.01
C PHE A 65 -16.19 -12.21 -9.14
N LEU A 66 -15.02 -11.81 -8.63
CA LEU A 66 -14.15 -12.63 -7.79
C LEU A 66 -14.21 -12.19 -6.33
N ALA A 67 -13.92 -10.90 -6.09
CA ALA A 67 -13.80 -10.33 -4.75
C ALA A 67 -13.85 -8.80 -4.80
N SER A 68 -13.92 -8.17 -3.62
CA SER A 68 -13.76 -6.73 -3.48
C SER A 68 -12.97 -6.39 -2.22
N VAL A 69 -12.19 -5.32 -2.26
CA VAL A 69 -11.49 -4.73 -1.12
C VAL A 69 -11.94 -3.28 -0.95
N THR A 70 -12.14 -2.83 0.29
CA THR A 70 -12.39 -1.42 0.61
C THR A 70 -11.06 -0.68 0.64
N VAL A 71 -11.01 0.50 0.04
CA VAL A 71 -9.86 1.41 0.00
C VAL A 71 -10.30 2.80 0.47
N GLY A 72 -9.42 3.81 0.41
CA GLY A 72 -9.72 5.19 0.77
C GLY A 72 -10.80 5.83 -0.12
N ALA A 73 -11.08 7.10 0.17
CA ALA A 73 -12.01 7.90 -0.62
C ALA A 73 -11.42 8.17 -2.02
N LEU A 74 -12.27 8.16 -3.04
CA LEU A 74 -11.87 8.43 -4.43
C LEU A 74 -10.61 7.66 -4.90
N PRO A 75 -10.64 6.32 -4.97
CA PRO A 75 -9.54 5.55 -5.56
C PRO A 75 -9.43 5.90 -7.04
N ASP A 76 -8.39 6.66 -7.38
CA ASP A 76 -8.21 7.21 -8.72
C ASP A 76 -7.32 6.33 -9.59
N TYR A 77 -6.33 5.66 -9.00
CA TYR A 77 -5.43 4.77 -9.73
C TYR A 77 -5.23 3.42 -9.06
N VAL A 78 -5.11 2.36 -9.86
CA VAL A 78 -4.69 1.05 -9.38
C VAL A 78 -3.62 0.44 -10.24
N THR A 79 -2.70 -0.28 -9.61
CA THR A 79 -1.68 -1.07 -10.32
C THR A 79 -1.29 -2.32 -9.55
N PHE A 80 -0.90 -3.37 -10.26
CA PHE A 80 -0.33 -4.57 -9.65
C PHE A 80 1.19 -4.43 -9.56
N SER A 81 1.80 -5.05 -8.54
CA SER A 81 3.23 -5.31 -8.56
C SER A 81 3.60 -6.21 -9.76
N PRO A 82 4.85 -6.15 -10.27
CA PRO A 82 5.25 -6.91 -11.46
C PRO A 82 5.06 -8.44 -11.35
N ASP A 83 5.14 -8.98 -10.14
CA ASP A 83 4.90 -10.39 -9.81
C ASP A 83 3.44 -10.69 -9.44
N GLY A 84 2.57 -9.68 -9.43
CA GLY A 84 1.14 -9.79 -9.11
C GLY A 84 0.82 -10.07 -7.65
N SER A 85 1.80 -10.08 -6.75
CA SER A 85 1.60 -10.38 -5.33
C SER A 85 0.91 -9.26 -4.55
N TYR A 86 1.05 -8.02 -5.03
CA TYR A 86 0.42 -6.83 -4.45
C TYR A 86 -0.40 -6.06 -5.48
N LEU A 87 -1.41 -5.35 -4.98
CA LEU A 87 -2.11 -4.29 -5.70
C LEU A 87 -2.00 -3.02 -4.87
N LEU A 88 -1.67 -1.90 -5.52
CA LEU A 88 -1.63 -0.57 -4.93
C LEU A 88 -2.79 0.25 -5.46
N SER A 89 -3.45 1.00 -4.56
CA SER A 89 -4.44 2.01 -4.87
C SER A 89 -3.85 3.38 -4.56
N ALA A 90 -4.08 4.34 -5.44
CA ALA A 90 -3.89 5.75 -5.16
C ALA A 90 -5.28 6.33 -4.86
N ASP A 91 -5.48 6.75 -3.61
CA ASP A 91 -6.74 7.28 -3.14
C ASP A 91 -6.57 8.80 -3.08
N GLU A 92 -7.32 9.52 -3.92
CA GLU A 92 -7.11 10.96 -4.13
C GLU A 92 -7.57 11.76 -2.90
N GLY A 93 -8.73 11.38 -2.35
CA GLY A 93 -9.44 12.15 -1.33
C GLY A 93 -9.89 13.51 -1.86
N GLU A 94 -11.15 13.89 -1.61
CA GLU A 94 -11.59 15.26 -1.86
C GLU A 94 -12.53 15.73 -0.75
N PRO A 95 -12.42 16.99 -0.30
CA PRO A 95 -13.37 17.56 0.65
C PRO A 95 -14.77 17.67 0.05
N SER A 96 -15.78 17.68 0.91
CA SER A 96 -17.15 18.03 0.52
C SER A 96 -17.21 19.46 -0.02
N ASP A 97 -18.21 19.79 -0.83
CA ASP A 97 -18.41 21.14 -1.41
C ASP A 97 -18.40 22.28 -0.37
N ASP A 98 -18.81 21.98 0.86
CA ASP A 98 -18.85 22.90 1.98
C ASP A 98 -17.65 22.78 2.94
N TYR A 99 -16.67 21.95 2.58
CA TYR A 99 -15.45 21.64 3.35
C TYR A 99 -15.74 21.14 4.78
N SER A 100 -16.93 20.58 5.01
CA SER A 100 -17.31 20.05 6.32
C SER A 100 -16.84 18.63 6.57
N VAL A 101 -16.50 17.90 5.51
CA VAL A 101 -15.91 16.56 5.54
C VAL A 101 -14.73 16.55 4.58
N ASP A 102 -13.52 16.34 5.11
CA ASP A 102 -12.31 16.13 4.32
C ASP A 102 -11.74 14.76 4.69
N PRO A 103 -11.77 13.77 3.77
CA PRO A 103 -11.32 12.42 4.06
C PRO A 103 -9.81 12.33 4.27
N GLU A 104 -9.00 13.24 3.71
CA GLU A 104 -7.55 13.33 3.90
C GLU A 104 -7.04 14.79 3.79
N ASP A 105 -7.34 15.62 4.78
CA ASP A 105 -6.53 16.79 5.12
C ASP A 105 -6.97 17.36 6.50
N ASP A 106 -6.50 16.74 7.60
CA ASP A 106 -6.65 17.31 8.96
C ASP A 106 -5.69 18.51 9.18
N ILE A 107 -5.24 19.16 8.11
CA ILE A 107 -4.46 20.40 8.18
C ILE A 107 -5.46 21.55 8.37
N GLU A 108 -5.67 21.96 9.63
CA GLU A 108 -6.43 23.19 9.94
C GLU A 108 -5.94 24.34 9.04
N GLU A 109 -6.84 24.90 8.23
CA GLU A 109 -6.56 26.00 7.31
C GLU A 109 -6.14 27.26 8.10
N GLY A 110 -4.83 27.41 8.29
CA GLY A 110 -4.27 28.52 9.06
C GLY A 110 -2.76 28.39 9.32
N ASP A 111 -1.97 28.97 8.42
CA ASP A 111 -0.55 29.35 8.61
C ASP A 111 0.54 28.32 8.29
N GLN A 112 0.28 27.36 7.39
CA GLN A 112 1.36 26.55 6.81
C GLN A 112 1.70 26.99 5.37
N PRO A 113 2.98 27.16 5.01
CA PRO A 113 3.38 27.41 3.63
C PRO A 113 2.95 26.23 2.74
N ALA A 114 2.70 26.47 1.45
CA ALA A 114 2.31 25.44 0.48
C ALA A 114 3.27 24.22 0.41
N ASP A 115 4.47 24.36 0.98
CA ASP A 115 5.46 23.28 1.12
C ASP A 115 5.19 22.35 2.33
N ALA A 116 4.20 22.64 3.19
CA ALA A 116 3.89 21.85 4.38
C ALA A 116 2.70 20.90 4.19
N ALA A 117 1.95 21.02 3.09
CA ALA A 117 0.83 20.13 2.79
C ALA A 117 1.30 18.75 2.31
N GLY A 118 2.59 18.59 2.01
CA GLY A 118 3.17 17.33 1.58
C GLY A 118 2.84 17.00 0.12
N ASP A 119 2.82 15.71 -0.18
CA ASP A 119 2.48 15.16 -1.48
C ASP A 119 0.96 14.90 -1.54
N LEU A 120 0.24 15.58 -2.44
CA LEU A 120 -1.24 15.61 -2.46
C LEU A 120 -1.84 15.18 -3.81
N GLY A 121 -2.94 14.44 -3.75
CA GLY A 121 -3.67 13.96 -4.93
C GLY A 121 -2.89 12.93 -5.73
N PRO A 122 -2.60 11.74 -5.18
CA PRO A 122 -1.89 10.70 -5.92
C PRO A 122 -2.76 10.20 -7.09
N GLU A 123 -2.24 10.29 -8.32
CA GLU A 123 -2.93 9.87 -9.56
C GLU A 123 -2.12 8.82 -10.33
N GLY A 124 -0.79 8.93 -10.37
CA GLY A 124 0.05 8.06 -11.19
C GLY A 124 0.89 7.11 -10.36
N LEU A 125 0.71 5.78 -10.49
CA LEU A 125 1.58 4.78 -9.84
C LEU A 125 2.43 4.01 -10.85
N THR A 126 3.73 3.87 -10.57
CA THR A 126 4.63 2.98 -11.33
C THR A 126 5.56 2.22 -10.40
N PHE A 127 5.58 0.90 -10.56
CA PHE A 127 6.52 0.02 -9.84
C PHE A 127 7.77 -0.22 -10.67
N VAL A 128 8.93 -0.16 -10.01
CA VAL A 128 10.23 -0.54 -10.56
C VAL A 128 10.75 -1.72 -9.75
N SER A 129 11.00 -2.85 -10.41
CA SER A 129 11.55 -4.01 -9.72
C SER A 129 12.94 -3.72 -9.15
N ALA A 130 13.35 -4.43 -8.09
CA ALA A 130 14.70 -4.33 -7.55
C ALA A 130 15.78 -4.59 -8.63
N ALA A 131 15.52 -5.52 -9.56
CA ALA A 131 16.42 -5.85 -10.66
C ALA A 131 16.59 -4.72 -11.69
N ASP A 132 15.57 -3.86 -11.84
CA ASP A 132 15.60 -2.71 -12.74
C ASP A 132 15.95 -1.39 -12.01
N SER A 133 16.11 -1.45 -10.70
CA SER A 133 16.36 -0.29 -9.84
C SER A 133 17.84 0.08 -9.80
N PRO A 134 18.18 1.39 -9.77
CA PRO A 134 19.57 1.83 -9.63
C PRO A 134 20.15 1.65 -8.22
N ILE A 135 19.33 1.23 -7.25
CA ILE A 135 19.74 1.09 -5.83
C ILE A 135 19.47 -0.31 -5.25
N ASP A 136 19.24 -1.31 -6.11
CA ASP A 136 18.99 -2.72 -5.75
C ASP A 136 17.75 -2.98 -4.87
N ASP A 137 16.97 -1.94 -4.53
CA ASP A 137 15.65 -2.02 -3.88
C ASP A 137 14.55 -1.79 -4.91
N ALA A 138 13.39 -2.45 -4.74
CA ALA A 138 12.22 -2.09 -5.54
C ALA A 138 11.78 -0.64 -5.24
N LEU A 139 11.21 0.03 -6.23
CA LEU A 139 10.75 1.42 -6.08
C LEU A 139 9.27 1.54 -6.45
N LEU A 140 8.54 2.37 -5.73
CA LEU A 140 7.24 2.88 -6.13
C LEU A 140 7.40 4.37 -6.45
N ILE A 141 7.06 4.75 -7.68
CA ILE A 141 7.06 6.14 -8.12
C ILE A 141 5.61 6.60 -8.17
N VAL A 142 5.33 7.72 -7.52
CA VAL A 142 3.99 8.30 -7.39
C VAL A 142 3.99 9.72 -7.95
N GLY A 143 3.08 9.99 -8.88
CA GLY A 143 2.75 11.34 -9.33
C GLY A 143 1.62 11.91 -8.49
N PHE A 144 1.82 13.13 -7.99
CA PHE A 144 0.85 13.86 -7.18
C PHE A 144 0.35 15.07 -7.98
N GLU A 145 -0.89 15.02 -8.45
CA GLU A 145 -1.45 16.02 -9.36
C GLU A 145 -1.65 17.36 -8.64
N THR A 146 -2.28 17.33 -7.47
CA THR A 146 -2.66 18.53 -6.72
C THR A 146 -1.45 19.32 -6.24
N SER A 147 -0.41 18.64 -5.73
CA SER A 147 0.86 19.28 -5.35
C SER A 147 1.82 19.50 -6.52
N GLY A 148 1.64 18.79 -7.64
CA GLY A 148 2.54 18.82 -8.79
C GLY A 148 3.92 18.18 -8.52
N THR A 149 4.01 17.30 -7.52
CA THR A 149 5.26 16.64 -7.10
C THR A 149 5.36 15.20 -7.61
N THR A 150 6.53 14.59 -7.44
CA THR A 150 6.74 13.17 -7.71
C THR A 150 7.50 12.56 -6.54
N GLY A 151 6.86 11.62 -5.85
CA GLY A 151 7.46 10.82 -4.80
C GLY A 151 8.14 9.58 -5.37
N VAL A 152 9.27 9.20 -4.78
CA VAL A 152 9.94 7.92 -5.06
C VAL A 152 10.16 7.20 -3.73
N PHE A 153 9.39 6.16 -3.52
CA PHE A 153 9.41 5.34 -2.32
C PHE A 153 10.24 4.09 -2.58
N ARG A 154 11.06 3.70 -1.60
CA ARG A 154 11.70 2.38 -1.62
C ARG A 154 10.70 1.37 -1.08
N ILE A 155 10.59 0.26 -1.78
CA ILE A 155 9.84 -0.90 -1.32
C ILE A 155 10.88 -1.95 -0.95
N LYS A 156 10.87 -2.34 0.32
CA LYS A 156 11.71 -3.40 0.82
C LYS A 156 10.84 -4.62 1.11
N ASP A 157 11.36 -5.79 0.78
CA ASP A 157 10.73 -7.03 1.19
C ASP A 157 10.85 -7.21 2.71
N ALA A 158 9.83 -7.81 3.31
CA ALA A 158 9.88 -8.21 4.71
C ALA A 158 11.09 -9.15 4.94
N PRO A 159 11.76 -9.05 6.09
CA PRO A 159 12.86 -9.95 6.42
C PRO A 159 12.38 -11.41 6.45
N PRO A 160 13.25 -12.38 6.12
CA PRO A 160 12.92 -13.80 6.28
C PRO A 160 12.55 -14.15 7.73
N ALA A 161 11.86 -15.29 7.89
CA ALA A 161 11.58 -15.87 9.21
C ALA A 161 12.86 -16.00 10.05
N ILE A 162 12.83 -15.45 11.27
CA ILE A 162 13.94 -15.58 12.24
C ILE A 162 13.88 -16.96 12.90
N VAL A 163 12.66 -17.42 13.22
CA VAL A 163 12.37 -18.75 13.76
C VAL A 163 11.16 -19.36 13.06
N GLY A 164 11.17 -20.68 12.88
CA GLY A 164 10.06 -21.37 12.22
C GLY A 164 9.90 -20.96 10.75
N ASP A 165 8.65 -20.88 10.29
CA ASP A 165 8.29 -20.55 8.91
C ASP A 165 7.53 -19.21 8.79
N SER A 166 7.17 -18.59 9.92
CA SER A 166 6.46 -17.31 9.95
C SER A 166 7.47 -16.16 9.85
N VAL A 167 7.20 -15.21 8.95
CA VAL A 167 8.03 -14.01 8.79
C VAL A 167 7.67 -12.95 9.84
N PRO A 168 8.64 -12.14 10.29
CA PRO A 168 8.36 -11.04 11.19
C PRO A 168 7.36 -10.04 10.59
N ARG A 169 6.69 -9.24 11.43
CA ARG A 169 5.74 -8.21 10.98
C ARG A 169 5.95 -6.88 11.70
N ASP A 170 5.74 -5.81 10.94
CA ASP A 170 5.52 -4.45 11.42
C ASP A 170 4.03 -4.32 11.76
N LEU A 171 3.72 -4.13 13.05
CA LEU A 171 2.34 -4.11 13.54
C LEU A 171 1.74 -2.70 13.60
N ASP A 172 2.56 -1.65 13.63
CA ASP A 172 2.11 -0.27 13.79
C ASP A 172 2.47 0.65 12.60
N GLY A 173 3.22 0.14 11.63
CA GLY A 173 3.57 0.78 10.37
C GLY A 173 4.74 1.75 10.47
N ASP A 174 5.55 1.68 11.54
CA ASP A 174 6.69 2.59 11.73
C ASP A 174 7.97 2.15 10.97
N GLY A 175 7.95 0.95 10.38
CA GLY A 175 9.04 0.35 9.61
C GLY A 175 9.92 -0.61 10.40
N PHE A 176 9.72 -0.74 11.71
CA PHE A 176 10.34 -1.77 12.55
C PHE A 176 9.42 -2.99 12.69
N TYR A 177 10.02 -4.15 12.97
CA TYR A 177 9.31 -5.43 12.93
C TYR A 177 9.31 -6.08 14.32
N GLU A 178 8.35 -5.69 15.17
CA GLU A 178 8.26 -6.06 16.59
C GLU A 178 7.68 -7.46 16.82
N ASP A 179 6.85 -7.95 15.89
CA ASP A 179 6.37 -9.33 15.84
C ASP A 179 7.48 -10.20 15.25
N ILE A 180 8.42 -10.62 16.10
CA ILE A 180 9.69 -11.25 15.71
C ILE A 180 9.47 -12.70 15.29
N ASP A 181 8.49 -13.39 15.87
CA ASP A 181 8.16 -14.78 15.53
C ASP A 181 7.00 -14.93 14.54
N GLY A 182 6.36 -13.81 14.16
CA GLY A 182 5.39 -13.72 13.08
C GLY A 182 4.01 -14.31 13.43
N ASP A 183 3.69 -14.44 14.72
CA ASP A 183 2.43 -14.98 15.21
C ASP A 183 1.27 -13.95 15.18
N GLY A 184 1.60 -12.68 14.96
CA GLY A 184 0.67 -11.57 14.84
C GLY A 184 0.45 -10.79 16.14
N GLU A 185 1.16 -11.08 17.22
CA GLU A 185 1.11 -10.34 18.48
C GLU A 185 2.51 -9.89 18.92
N PHE A 186 2.67 -8.61 19.32
CA PHE A 186 3.91 -8.17 19.95
C PHE A 186 3.90 -8.48 21.46
N THR A 187 4.79 -9.36 21.90
CA THR A 187 4.85 -9.85 23.28
C THR A 187 6.26 -9.93 23.84
N ILE A 188 6.38 -10.33 25.11
CA ILE A 188 7.67 -10.68 25.68
C ILE A 188 8.32 -11.92 25.02
N GLY A 189 7.53 -12.74 24.32
CA GLY A 189 8.02 -13.85 23.51
C GLY A 189 8.96 -13.35 22.42
N ASP A 190 8.56 -12.30 21.70
CA ASP A 190 9.32 -11.67 20.63
C ASP A 190 10.66 -11.15 21.09
N VAL A 191 10.69 -10.44 22.23
CA VAL A 191 11.93 -9.97 22.85
C VAL A 191 12.87 -11.13 23.16
N GLN A 192 12.34 -12.27 23.62
CA GLN A 192 13.15 -13.45 23.92
C GLN A 192 13.69 -14.10 22.64
N VAL A 193 12.89 -14.18 21.58
CA VAL A 193 13.31 -14.70 20.28
C VAL A 193 14.37 -13.77 19.68
N PHE A 194 14.16 -12.46 19.74
CA PHE A 194 15.08 -11.45 19.25
C PHE A 194 16.40 -11.51 20.02
N PHE A 195 16.38 -11.54 21.36
CA PHE A 195 17.60 -11.69 22.16
C PHE A 195 18.40 -12.95 21.83
N GLN A 196 17.74 -14.06 21.47
CA GLN A 196 18.43 -15.29 21.09
C GLN A 196 19.05 -15.21 19.69
N ASN A 197 18.50 -14.39 18.80
CA ASN A 197 18.82 -14.38 17.38
C ASN A 197 19.33 -13.04 16.85
N TYR A 198 19.53 -12.02 17.69
CA TYR A 198 19.90 -10.67 17.23
C TYR A 198 21.22 -10.65 16.45
N GLN A 199 22.11 -11.63 16.70
CA GLN A 199 23.38 -11.80 15.97
C GLN A 199 23.29 -12.72 14.75
N SER A 200 22.11 -13.26 14.43
CA SER A 200 21.92 -14.13 13.26
C SER A 200 22.09 -13.36 11.95
N ASP A 201 22.46 -14.07 10.89
CA ASP A 201 22.57 -13.46 9.55
C ASP A 201 21.24 -12.84 9.09
N VAL A 202 20.10 -13.43 9.46
CA VAL A 202 18.78 -12.88 9.12
C VAL A 202 18.60 -11.50 9.74
N VAL A 203 18.89 -11.35 11.04
CA VAL A 203 18.73 -10.05 11.72
C VAL A 203 19.80 -9.05 11.26
N GLN A 204 21.07 -9.48 11.19
CA GLN A 204 22.18 -8.57 10.91
C GLN A 204 22.19 -8.07 9.45
N ASN A 205 21.74 -8.87 8.49
CA ASN A 205 21.63 -8.45 7.08
C ASN A 205 20.38 -7.61 6.79
N ASN A 206 19.49 -7.46 7.78
CA ASN A 206 18.24 -6.71 7.68
C ASN A 206 18.13 -5.72 8.86
N ALA A 207 19.27 -5.13 9.25
CA ALA A 207 19.38 -4.34 10.45
C ALA A 207 18.45 -3.11 10.46
N GLU A 208 18.08 -2.59 9.29
CA GLU A 208 17.12 -1.49 9.15
C GLU A 208 15.76 -1.77 9.79
N PHE A 209 15.30 -3.03 9.84
CA PHE A 209 14.01 -3.42 10.42
C PHE A 209 14.08 -3.75 11.90
N PHE A 210 15.29 -3.90 12.45
CA PHE A 210 15.52 -4.42 13.80
C PHE A 210 16.40 -3.50 14.66
N ASN A 211 16.78 -2.33 14.14
CA ASN A 211 17.55 -1.31 14.84
C ASN A 211 16.61 -0.45 15.70
N PHE A 212 15.90 -1.09 16.63
CA PHE A 212 14.92 -0.45 17.53
C PHE A 212 15.53 0.65 18.42
N SER A 213 16.86 0.70 18.54
CA SER A 213 17.57 1.79 19.22
C SER A 213 17.89 2.99 18.33
N GLU A 214 17.53 2.92 17.04
CA GLU A 214 17.76 3.93 16.00
C GLU A 214 19.24 4.37 15.95
N SER A 215 20.15 3.42 16.12
CA SER A 215 21.59 3.67 16.09
C SER A 215 22.10 3.89 14.66
N GLU A 216 23.15 4.70 14.50
CA GLU A 216 23.73 5.04 13.18
C GLU A 216 25.23 4.68 13.11
N PRO A 217 25.70 3.89 12.11
CA PRO A 217 24.90 3.29 11.03
C PRO A 217 23.93 2.22 11.56
N SER A 218 22.90 1.88 10.78
CA SER A 218 21.91 0.86 11.16
C SER A 218 22.61 -0.48 11.44
N GLU A 219 22.77 -0.79 12.73
CA GLU A 219 23.42 -1.99 13.24
C GLU A 219 22.58 -2.54 14.39
N VAL A 220 22.36 -3.86 14.41
CA VAL A 220 21.64 -4.50 15.50
C VAL A 220 22.61 -4.94 16.59
N SER A 221 22.34 -4.48 17.80
CA SER A 221 23.15 -4.67 18.99
C SER A 221 22.29 -5.12 20.17
N ILE A 222 22.93 -5.27 21.34
CA ILE A 222 22.20 -5.50 22.58
C ILE A 222 21.32 -4.30 22.98
N GLY A 223 21.64 -3.10 22.48
CA GLY A 223 20.83 -1.89 22.71
C GLY A 223 19.44 -2.03 22.10
N ASP A 224 19.33 -2.67 20.95
CA ASP A 224 18.06 -2.89 20.24
C ASP A 224 17.17 -3.88 20.96
N VAL A 225 17.75 -4.94 21.53
CA VAL A 225 17.02 -5.86 22.41
C VAL A 225 16.45 -5.12 23.62
N GLN A 226 17.22 -4.17 24.18
CA GLN A 226 16.77 -3.37 25.30
C GLN A 226 15.66 -2.39 24.90
N ALA A 227 15.77 -1.77 23.73
CA ALA A 227 14.76 -0.87 23.18
C ALA A 227 13.43 -1.61 22.94
N LEU A 228 13.49 -2.75 22.24
CA LEU A 228 12.32 -3.60 22.02
C LEU A 228 11.68 -4.06 23.33
N PHE A 229 12.49 -4.42 24.34
CA PHE A 229 11.97 -4.77 25.66
C PHE A 229 11.23 -3.60 26.34
N GLN A 230 11.69 -2.35 26.19
CA GLN A 230 10.98 -1.20 26.77
C GLN A 230 9.61 -1.03 26.15
N GLN A 231 9.50 -1.17 24.82
CA GLN A 231 8.23 -1.03 24.12
C GLN A 231 7.17 -2.05 24.59
N VAL A 232 7.56 -3.29 24.93
CA VAL A 232 6.61 -4.31 25.46
C VAL A 232 6.04 -3.94 26.84
N VAL A 233 6.78 -3.18 27.65
CA VAL A 233 6.45 -2.95 29.06
C VAL A 233 5.82 -1.59 29.35
N ASP A 234 5.75 -0.71 28.37
CA ASP A 234 5.07 0.58 28.41
C ASP A 234 3.56 0.45 28.07
#